data_AF-A0A3C1DG66-F1
#
_entry.id   AF-A0A3C1DG66-F1
#
_cell.length_a   1.000
_cell.length_b   1.000
_cell.length_c   1.000
_cell.angle_alpha   90.00
_cell.angle_beta   90.00
_cell.angle_gamma   90.00
#
_symmetry.space_group_name_H-M   'P 1'
#
loop_
_entity.id
_entity.type
_entity.pdbx_description
1 polymer ?
#
loop_
_entity_poly.entity_id
_entity_poly.type
_entity_poly.pdbx_seq_one_letter_code
_entity_poly.pdbx_strand_id
1 'polypeptide(L)'
;HLPWRAKVPSLNILLTSTAWRNDHNGFSHQGPGLLSVLLTTRGDVARVYLPPDANCLLSVADHCFRSKSYVNLIVQDKQPQLQWLTMDEAEEHCRRGASIWEWAGTDDGTDEPDIVLASAGDVVTLEVIAAAQLLKEKLPAMRTRVVNVVDLMALRRPKDHPHGMDPLYFSELFTDDTDVIFAFHGYPEAIHGLVHGRPDEDRFRARGFIEQGTTTTPFDMVVRNQVSRYHLVMDAINNARRTVTGATELYKWCQDQLARHDEYVVEHLEDMPEVRDWSM
;
A
#
# COMPACT_ATOMS: atom_id res chain seq x y z
N HIS A 1 28.91 13.86 5.87
CA HIS A 1 28.50 15.23 6.23
C HIS A 1 29.68 16.18 6.07
N LEU A 2 29.54 17.30 5.35
CA LEU A 2 30.59 18.31 5.17
C LEU A 2 30.19 19.58 5.94
N PRO A 3 30.68 19.80 7.18
CA PRO A 3 30.19 20.87 8.06
C PRO A 3 30.44 22.28 7.52
N TRP A 4 31.39 22.44 6.61
CA TRP A 4 31.72 23.71 5.96
C TRP A 4 30.78 24.07 4.80
N ARG A 5 29.95 23.13 4.33
CA ARG A 5 29.03 23.34 3.20
C ARG A 5 27.63 23.65 3.72
N ALA A 6 27.06 24.77 3.30
CA ALA A 6 25.67 25.12 3.61
C ALA A 6 24.70 24.06 3.07
N LYS A 7 23.63 23.78 3.83
CA LYS A 7 22.53 22.92 3.36
C LYS A 7 21.80 23.61 2.20
N VAL A 8 21.46 22.84 1.17
CA VAL A 8 20.76 23.33 -0.04
C VAL A 8 19.30 22.88 -0.02
N PRO A 9 18.38 23.55 -0.75
CA PRO A 9 17.04 23.02 -0.98
C PRO A 9 17.09 21.57 -1.47
N SER A 10 16.16 20.75 -0.99
CA SER A 10 16.02 19.37 -1.47
C SER A 10 15.60 19.33 -2.93
N LEU A 11 15.98 18.27 -3.63
CA LEU A 11 15.42 17.92 -4.93
C LEU A 11 14.10 17.18 -4.69
N ASN A 12 13.00 17.67 -5.26
CA ASN A 12 11.69 17.06 -5.13
C ASN A 12 11.27 16.48 -6.50
N ILE A 13 10.98 15.18 -6.54
CA ILE A 13 10.57 14.45 -7.73
C ILE A 13 9.14 13.94 -7.49
N LEU A 14 8.19 14.38 -8.31
CA LEU A 14 6.87 13.80 -8.37
C LEU A 14 6.85 12.72 -9.46
N LEU A 15 6.66 11.47 -9.06
CA LEU A 15 6.45 10.34 -9.96
C LEU A 15 4.94 10.07 -10.08
N THR A 16 4.41 10.40 -11.25
CA THR A 16 2.98 10.31 -11.59
C THR A 16 2.79 9.62 -12.94
N SER A 17 1.54 9.44 -13.38
CA SER A 17 1.20 8.59 -14.54
C SER A 17 1.82 7.20 -14.35
N THR A 18 1.43 6.57 -13.25
CA THR A 18 2.16 5.45 -12.65
C THR A 18 1.93 4.13 -13.40
N ALA A 19 2.66 3.08 -13.03
CA ALA A 19 2.55 1.78 -13.69
C ALA A 19 1.12 1.19 -13.66
N TRP A 20 0.32 1.58 -12.68
CA TRP A 20 -1.05 1.08 -12.50
C TRP A 20 -2.09 1.73 -13.42
N ARG A 21 -1.82 2.94 -13.94
CA ARG A 21 -2.81 3.75 -14.68
C ARG A 21 -2.22 4.38 -15.95
N ASN A 22 -1.67 3.53 -16.81
CA ASN A 22 -1.18 3.90 -18.14
C ASN A 22 -2.15 3.47 -19.25
N ASP A 23 -3.39 3.96 -19.13
CA ASP A 23 -4.58 3.54 -19.89
C ASP A 23 -4.42 3.65 -21.42
N HIS A 24 -3.57 4.55 -21.93
CA HIS A 24 -3.35 4.74 -23.38
C HIS A 24 -1.99 4.21 -23.89
N ASN A 25 -1.06 3.86 -23.01
CA ASN A 25 0.34 3.61 -23.38
C ASN A 25 0.77 2.15 -23.18
N GLY A 26 0.10 1.42 -22.29
CA GLY A 26 0.40 0.02 -22.00
C GLY A 26 1.81 -0.22 -21.45
N PHE A 27 2.33 -1.43 -21.66
CA PHE A 27 3.47 -2.00 -20.92
C PHE A 27 4.77 -1.19 -20.97
N SER A 28 5.06 -0.51 -22.07
CA SER A 28 6.29 0.31 -22.21
C SER A 28 6.40 1.46 -21.19
N HIS A 29 5.30 1.84 -20.56
CA HIS A 29 5.23 2.91 -19.56
C HIS A 29 4.97 2.36 -18.14
N GLN A 30 4.96 1.03 -17.98
CA GLN A 30 4.65 0.36 -16.73
C GLN A 30 5.96 -0.15 -16.09
N GLY A 31 6.52 0.66 -15.20
CA GLY A 31 7.77 0.31 -14.50
C GLY A 31 8.01 1.17 -13.26
N PRO A 32 7.79 0.67 -12.04
CA PRO A 32 8.01 1.42 -10.81
C PRO A 32 9.48 1.46 -10.35
N GLY A 33 10.45 1.15 -11.22
CA GLY A 33 11.86 0.90 -10.86
C GLY A 33 12.62 2.07 -10.22
N LEU A 34 12.17 3.32 -10.37
CA LEU A 34 12.78 4.46 -9.69
C LEU A 34 12.70 4.31 -8.16
N LEU A 35 11.65 3.68 -7.64
CA LEU A 35 11.52 3.36 -6.21
C LEU A 35 12.71 2.52 -5.74
N SER A 36 13.03 1.42 -6.43
CA SER A 36 14.14 0.52 -6.07
C SER A 36 15.50 1.23 -6.06
N VAL A 37 15.71 2.18 -6.97
CA VAL A 37 16.94 2.99 -7.03
C VAL A 37 17.08 3.89 -5.80
N LEU A 38 16.00 4.56 -5.38
CA LEU A 38 16.07 5.44 -4.21
C LEU A 38 16.09 4.68 -2.89
N LEU A 39 15.40 3.54 -2.80
CA LEU A 39 15.39 2.69 -1.61
C LEU A 39 16.77 2.10 -1.26
N THR A 40 17.68 2.03 -2.23
CA THR A 40 19.08 1.57 -2.07
C THR A 40 20.08 2.73 -1.92
N THR A 41 19.62 3.98 -2.03
CA THR A 41 20.44 5.16 -1.79
C THR A 41 20.67 5.36 -0.28
N ARG A 42 21.74 6.09 0.09
CA ARG A 42 22.04 6.36 1.51
C ARG A 42 20.84 7.01 2.21
N GLY A 43 20.50 6.47 3.38
CA GLY A 43 19.32 6.90 4.13
C GLY A 43 19.34 8.32 4.66
N ASP A 44 20.52 8.97 4.69
CA ASP A 44 20.65 10.39 5.00
C ASP A 44 20.36 11.31 3.81
N VAL A 45 20.17 10.76 2.61
CA VAL A 45 19.98 11.50 1.35
C VAL A 45 18.59 11.31 0.75
N ALA A 46 18.07 10.09 0.66
CA ALA A 46 16.80 9.83 -0.04
C ALA A 46 15.60 9.72 0.91
N ARG A 47 14.42 10.16 0.44
CA ARG A 47 13.11 9.96 1.08
C ARG A 47 12.12 9.49 0.04
N VAL A 48 11.22 8.58 0.41
CA VAL A 48 10.22 8.00 -0.48
C VAL A 48 8.85 8.05 0.20
N TYR A 49 7.93 8.78 -0.42
CA TYR A 49 6.58 9.00 0.08
C TYR A 49 5.53 8.48 -0.89
N LEU A 50 4.53 7.76 -0.37
CA LEU A 50 3.42 7.19 -1.14
C LEU A 50 2.07 7.63 -0.53
N PRO A 51 1.69 8.92 -0.70
CA PRO A 51 0.42 9.41 -0.18
C PRO A 51 -0.77 8.64 -0.79
N PRO A 52 -1.74 8.18 0.01
CA PRO A 52 -2.90 7.44 -0.49
C PRO A 52 -4.01 8.33 -1.07
N ASP A 53 -3.98 9.63 -0.81
CA ASP A 53 -4.96 10.62 -1.28
C ASP A 53 -4.36 12.04 -1.43
N ALA A 54 -5.20 13.03 -1.79
CA ALA A 54 -4.75 14.39 -2.05
C ALA A 54 -4.36 15.15 -0.78
N ASN A 55 -5.03 14.91 0.35
CA ASN A 55 -4.70 15.58 1.62
C ASN A 55 -3.33 15.11 2.15
N CYS A 56 -3.05 13.80 2.06
CA CYS A 56 -1.73 13.26 2.37
C CYS A 56 -0.66 13.82 1.42
N LEU A 57 -0.98 13.93 0.12
CA LEU A 57 -0.08 14.55 -0.86
C LEU A 57 0.25 16.00 -0.49
N LEU A 58 -0.72 16.80 -0.08
CA LEU A 58 -0.51 18.19 0.34
C LEU A 58 0.40 18.27 1.58
N SER A 59 0.16 17.43 2.59
CA SER A 59 0.99 17.37 3.79
C SER A 59 2.44 16.97 3.48
N VAL A 60 2.63 15.92 2.68
CA VAL A 60 3.96 15.46 2.22
C VAL A 60 4.66 16.54 1.39
N ALA A 61 3.94 17.24 0.51
CA ALA A 61 4.50 18.30 -0.32
C ALA A 61 4.98 19.49 0.51
N ASP A 62 4.21 19.96 1.50
CA ASP A 62 4.63 21.02 2.42
C ASP A 62 5.93 20.64 3.16
N HIS A 63 6.00 19.40 3.69
CA HIS A 63 7.22 18.87 4.29
C HIS A 63 8.41 18.90 3.32
N CYS A 64 8.21 18.39 2.11
CA CYS A 64 9.25 18.29 1.10
C CYS A 64 9.80 19.66 0.68
N PHE A 65 8.94 20.68 0.54
CA PHE A 65 9.36 22.04 0.19
C PHE A 65 10.15 22.76 1.29
N ARG A 66 9.93 22.40 2.55
CA ARG A 66 10.71 22.93 3.69
C ARG A 66 12.01 22.17 3.93
N SER A 67 12.10 20.94 3.45
CA SER A 67 13.26 20.08 3.65
C SER A 67 14.53 20.60 2.97
N LYS A 68 15.69 20.17 3.45
CA LYS A 68 17.00 20.54 2.92
C LYS A 68 17.87 19.31 2.75
N SER A 69 18.65 19.30 1.66
CA SER A 69 19.67 18.30 1.35
C SER A 69 19.14 16.86 1.18
N TYR A 70 17.85 16.69 0.88
CA TYR A 70 17.28 15.41 0.49
C TYR A 70 17.01 15.32 -1.02
N VAL A 71 16.87 14.09 -1.50
CA VAL A 71 16.14 13.74 -2.70
C VAL A 71 14.82 13.13 -2.25
N ASN A 72 13.74 13.89 -2.38
CA ASN A 72 12.39 13.44 -2.03
C ASN A 72 11.70 12.91 -3.28
N LEU A 73 11.27 11.64 -3.23
CA LEU A 73 10.38 11.06 -4.22
C LEU A 73 8.97 10.98 -3.64
N ILE A 74 8.02 11.58 -4.34
CA ILE A 74 6.61 11.49 -4.04
C ILE A 74 5.98 10.67 -5.18
N VAL A 75 5.34 9.56 -4.85
CA VAL A 75 4.65 8.69 -5.82
C VAL A 75 3.15 8.91 -5.70
N GLN A 76 2.52 9.44 -6.74
CA GLN A 76 1.10 9.73 -6.73
C GLN A 76 0.54 9.75 -8.15
N ASP A 77 -0.52 8.99 -8.40
CA ASP A 77 -1.17 8.90 -9.69
C ASP A 77 -2.16 10.05 -9.94
N LYS A 78 -2.35 10.45 -11.20
CA LYS A 78 -3.14 11.64 -11.54
C LYS A 78 -4.64 11.37 -11.75
N GLN A 79 -5.05 10.10 -11.80
CA GLN A 79 -6.43 9.75 -12.13
C GLN A 79 -7.39 10.11 -10.98
N PRO A 80 -8.70 10.25 -11.26
CA PRO A 80 -9.69 10.39 -10.20
C PRO A 80 -9.60 9.23 -9.21
N GLN A 81 -9.52 9.58 -7.93
CA GLN A 81 -9.37 8.66 -6.80
C GLN A 81 -10.22 9.12 -5.62
N LEU A 82 -10.56 8.18 -4.75
CA LEU A 82 -11.25 8.46 -3.49
C LEU A 82 -10.34 9.26 -2.55
N GLN A 83 -10.98 10.00 -1.64
CA GLN A 83 -10.32 10.71 -0.55
C GLN A 83 -10.62 9.98 0.74
N TRP A 84 -9.59 9.67 1.53
CA TRP A 84 -9.72 8.80 2.70
C TRP A 84 -9.71 9.60 3.99
N LEU A 85 -8.83 10.59 4.07
CA LEU A 85 -8.59 11.37 5.28
C LEU A 85 -9.02 12.82 5.08
N THR A 86 -9.57 13.41 6.13
CA THR A 86 -9.64 14.87 6.25
C THR A 86 -8.23 15.47 6.31
N MET A 87 -8.09 16.78 6.11
CA MET A 87 -6.77 17.41 6.15
C MET A 87 -6.07 17.23 7.51
N ASP A 88 -6.80 17.37 8.62
CA ASP A 88 -6.25 17.21 9.98
C ASP A 88 -5.77 15.77 10.22
N GLU A 89 -6.54 14.77 9.78
CA GLU A 89 -6.16 13.35 9.85
C GLU A 89 -4.93 13.07 8.97
N ALA A 90 -4.87 13.65 7.77
CA ALA A 90 -3.75 13.49 6.84
C ALA A 90 -2.45 14.09 7.41
N GLU A 91 -2.51 15.28 8.03
CA GLU A 91 -1.33 15.88 8.68
C GLU A 91 -0.77 14.97 9.77
N GLU A 92 -1.64 14.44 10.64
CA GLU A 92 -1.22 13.54 11.70
C GLU A 92 -0.69 12.21 11.16
N HIS A 93 -1.35 11.65 10.15
CA HIS A 93 -0.94 10.41 9.50
C HIS A 93 0.43 10.55 8.81
N CYS A 94 0.63 11.60 8.00
CA CYS A 94 1.91 11.86 7.34
C CYS A 94 3.03 12.18 8.33
N ARG A 95 2.72 12.85 9.46
CA ARG A 95 3.69 13.09 10.54
C ARG A 95 4.18 11.79 11.19
N ARG A 96 3.30 10.80 11.35
CA ARG A 96 3.65 9.47 11.88
C ARG A 96 4.30 8.56 10.82
N GLY A 97 4.10 8.85 9.54
CA GLY A 97 4.62 8.08 8.41
C GLY A 97 3.82 6.81 8.10
N ALA A 98 3.12 6.25 9.08
CA ALA A 98 2.16 5.16 8.93
C ALA A 98 1.15 5.21 10.09
N SER A 99 -0.07 4.70 9.89
CA SER A 99 -1.11 4.62 10.94
C SER A 99 -2.04 3.43 10.71
N ILE A 100 -2.66 2.96 11.80
CA ILE A 100 -3.84 2.10 11.73
C ILE A 100 -5.05 2.95 11.30
N TRP A 101 -5.84 2.46 10.36
CA TRP A 101 -7.11 3.05 9.95
C TRP A 101 -8.26 2.28 10.58
N GLU A 102 -8.61 2.65 11.81
CA GLU A 102 -9.62 1.97 12.64
C GLU A 102 -10.98 1.85 11.94
N TRP A 103 -11.38 2.86 11.17
CA TRP A 103 -12.64 2.88 10.44
C TRP A 103 -12.71 1.83 9.31
N ALA A 104 -11.56 1.44 8.75
CA ALA A 104 -11.47 0.51 7.63
C ALA A 104 -11.48 -0.96 8.10
N GLY A 105 -10.92 -1.22 9.28
CA GLY A 105 -10.80 -2.55 9.86
C GLY A 105 -11.98 -2.97 10.76
N THR A 106 -11.77 -4.10 11.41
CA THR A 106 -12.63 -4.64 12.49
C THR A 106 -11.86 -4.92 13.77
N ASP A 107 -10.54 -4.68 13.77
CA ASP A 107 -9.71 -4.72 14.97
C ASP A 107 -10.02 -3.53 15.89
N ASP A 108 -10.49 -3.82 17.09
CA ASP A 108 -10.87 -2.87 18.14
C ASP A 108 -9.84 -2.79 19.28
N GLY A 109 -8.68 -3.47 19.12
CA GLY A 109 -7.62 -3.51 20.11
C GLY A 109 -7.93 -4.32 21.36
N THR A 110 -9.06 -5.05 21.41
CA THR A 110 -9.39 -5.93 22.54
C THR A 110 -8.53 -7.20 22.57
N ASP A 111 -7.94 -7.57 21.43
CA ASP A 111 -7.14 -8.76 21.21
C ASP A 111 -6.28 -8.57 19.94
N GLU A 112 -5.39 -9.50 19.65
CA GLU A 112 -4.62 -9.45 18.41
C GLU A 112 -5.51 -9.65 17.16
N PRO A 113 -5.25 -8.96 16.05
CA PRO A 113 -5.97 -9.17 14.80
C PRO A 113 -5.65 -10.55 14.22
N ASP A 114 -6.62 -11.14 13.51
CA ASP A 114 -6.41 -12.39 12.80
C ASP A 114 -5.47 -12.21 11.59
N ILE A 115 -5.49 -11.01 10.99
CA ILE A 115 -4.61 -10.59 9.89
C ILE A 115 -4.40 -9.07 9.92
N VAL A 116 -3.24 -8.62 9.43
CA VAL A 116 -3.00 -7.21 9.10
C VAL A 116 -3.02 -7.02 7.59
N LEU A 117 -3.86 -6.12 7.09
CA LEU A 117 -3.82 -5.62 5.71
C LEU A 117 -3.09 -4.29 5.69
N ALA A 118 -1.95 -4.24 5.02
CA ALA A 118 -1.14 -3.03 4.90
C ALA A 118 -1.10 -2.53 3.46
N SER A 119 -1.06 -1.21 3.27
CA SER A 119 -0.87 -0.61 1.94
C SER A 119 0.14 0.52 1.93
N ALA A 120 0.85 0.66 0.80
CA ALA A 120 1.64 1.85 0.49
C ALA A 120 1.49 2.21 -0.99
N GLY A 121 0.83 3.34 -1.26
CA GLY A 121 0.44 3.79 -2.59
C GLY A 121 -1.08 3.93 -2.75
N ASP A 122 -1.49 4.92 -3.51
CA ASP A 122 -2.88 5.26 -3.79
C ASP A 122 -3.72 4.11 -4.36
N VAL A 123 -3.33 3.54 -5.52
CA VAL A 123 -4.11 2.49 -6.19
C VAL A 123 -4.25 1.23 -5.33
N VAL A 124 -3.16 0.80 -4.69
CA VAL A 124 -3.18 -0.40 -3.83
C VAL A 124 -3.91 -0.16 -2.51
N THR A 125 -3.99 1.08 -2.03
CA THR A 125 -4.77 1.43 -0.84
C THR A 125 -6.27 1.27 -1.11
N LEU A 126 -6.74 1.63 -2.31
CA LEU A 126 -8.13 1.39 -2.71
C LEU A 126 -8.47 -0.10 -2.62
N GLU A 127 -7.63 -0.97 -3.18
CA GLU A 127 -7.87 -2.40 -3.18
C GLU A 127 -7.79 -3.02 -1.77
N VAL A 128 -6.90 -2.52 -0.91
CA VAL A 128 -6.84 -2.96 0.51
C VAL A 128 -8.11 -2.56 1.28
N ILE A 129 -8.63 -1.35 1.08
CA ILE A 129 -9.88 -0.93 1.74
C ILE A 129 -11.06 -1.75 1.24
N ALA A 130 -11.16 -1.95 -0.07
CA ALA A 130 -12.22 -2.77 -0.64
C ALA A 130 -12.13 -4.23 -0.17
N ALA A 131 -10.93 -4.78 0.00
CA ALA A 131 -10.73 -6.11 0.60
C ALA A 131 -11.17 -6.15 2.06
N ALA A 132 -10.80 -5.14 2.86
CA ALA A 132 -11.22 -5.03 4.26
C ALA A 132 -12.75 -4.94 4.39
N GLN A 133 -13.41 -4.18 3.52
CA GLN A 133 -14.87 -4.10 3.46
C GLN A 133 -15.50 -5.47 3.12
N LEU A 134 -14.98 -6.17 2.12
CA LEU A 134 -15.46 -7.52 1.77
C LEU A 134 -15.32 -8.51 2.94
N LEU A 135 -14.20 -8.47 3.66
CA LEU A 135 -13.99 -9.29 4.87
C LEU A 135 -15.00 -8.92 5.96
N LYS A 136 -15.21 -7.62 6.21
CA LYS A 136 -16.16 -7.12 7.21
C LYS A 136 -17.60 -7.54 6.89
N GLU A 137 -18.00 -7.50 5.62
CA GLU A 137 -19.36 -7.85 5.19
C GLU A 137 -19.61 -9.36 5.12
N LYS A 138 -18.65 -10.12 4.58
CA LYS A 138 -18.83 -11.54 4.26
C LYS A 138 -18.22 -12.49 5.29
N LEU A 139 -17.31 -12.00 6.13
CA LEU A 139 -16.63 -12.76 7.17
C LEU A 139 -16.44 -11.92 8.45
N PRO A 140 -17.52 -11.34 9.03
CA PRO A 140 -17.45 -10.36 10.12
C PRO A 140 -16.76 -10.85 11.39
N ALA A 141 -16.69 -12.18 11.58
CA ALA A 141 -16.01 -12.79 12.71
C ALA A 141 -14.48 -12.77 12.56
N MET A 142 -13.93 -12.36 11.42
CA MET A 142 -12.48 -12.22 11.20
C MET A 142 -12.02 -10.81 11.55
N ARG A 143 -11.13 -10.70 12.54
CA ARG A 143 -10.55 -9.43 12.99
C ARG A 143 -9.47 -8.99 12.03
N THR A 144 -9.71 -7.87 11.35
CA THR A 144 -8.82 -7.34 10.32
C THR A 144 -8.32 -5.98 10.76
N ARG A 145 -7.00 -5.83 10.89
CA ARG A 145 -6.36 -4.52 11.07
C ARG A 145 -5.99 -3.95 9.71
N VAL A 146 -6.25 -2.67 9.49
CA VAL A 146 -5.83 -1.96 8.27
C VAL A 146 -4.75 -0.95 8.62
N VAL A 147 -3.60 -1.01 7.95
CA VAL A 147 -2.46 -0.09 8.14
C VAL A 147 -2.14 0.59 6.82
N ASN A 148 -2.09 1.93 6.82
CA ASN A 148 -1.55 2.67 5.68
C ASN A 148 -0.13 3.16 5.99
N VAL A 149 0.75 3.13 4.98
CA VAL A 149 2.14 3.58 5.06
C VAL A 149 2.39 4.66 3.99
N VAL A 150 2.70 5.87 4.43
CA VAL A 150 3.07 7.01 3.59
C VAL A 150 4.59 7.14 3.49
N ASP A 151 5.32 7.12 4.59
CA ASP A 151 6.79 7.18 4.61
C ASP A 151 7.37 5.77 4.57
N LEU A 152 7.74 5.32 3.37
CA LEU A 152 8.15 3.94 3.13
C LEU A 152 9.49 3.61 3.79
N MET A 153 10.41 4.57 3.85
CA MET A 153 11.76 4.36 4.39
C MET A 153 11.77 4.32 5.92
N ALA A 154 10.71 4.82 6.56
CA ALA A 154 10.50 4.68 7.99
C ALA A 154 10.34 3.20 8.43
N LEU A 155 9.92 2.28 7.56
CA LEU A 155 9.76 0.86 7.95
C LEU A 155 11.07 0.22 8.47
N ARG A 156 12.24 0.72 8.03
CA ARG A 156 13.55 0.26 8.50
C ARG A 156 13.77 0.53 9.98
N ARG A 157 14.64 -0.23 10.63
CA ARG A 157 14.98 -0.02 12.05
C ARG A 157 15.76 1.29 12.25
N PRO A 158 15.66 1.93 13.42
CA PRO A 158 16.40 3.18 13.70
C PRO A 158 17.93 3.03 13.58
N LYS A 159 18.46 1.82 13.82
CA LYS A 159 19.90 1.53 13.65
C LYS A 159 20.34 1.41 12.18
N ASP A 160 19.42 1.12 11.26
CA ASP A 160 19.71 0.93 9.83
C ASP A 160 19.32 2.16 8.99
N HIS A 161 18.47 3.04 9.51
CA HIS A 161 17.99 4.22 8.82
C HIS A 161 17.85 5.42 9.78
N PRO A 162 18.31 6.64 9.41
CA PRO A 162 18.31 7.79 10.32
C PRO A 162 16.93 8.27 10.77
N HIS A 163 15.85 7.87 10.09
CA HIS A 163 14.46 8.08 10.52
C HIS A 163 13.68 6.77 10.59
N GLY A 164 14.38 5.65 10.80
CA GLY A 164 13.74 4.35 10.96
C GLY A 164 12.77 4.36 12.14
N MET A 165 11.67 3.64 11.99
CA MET A 165 10.54 3.62 12.91
C MET A 165 10.92 2.91 14.21
N ASP A 166 10.49 3.49 15.33
CA ASP A 166 10.66 2.91 16.65
C ASP A 166 10.15 1.46 16.71
N PRO A 167 10.85 0.52 17.39
CA PRO A 167 10.40 -0.87 17.47
C PRO A 167 9.01 -1.03 18.09
N LEU A 168 8.68 -0.30 19.16
CA LEU A 168 7.37 -0.40 19.80
C LEU A 168 6.29 0.09 18.83
N TYR A 169 6.50 1.23 18.17
CA TYR A 169 5.52 1.73 17.20
C TYR A 169 5.32 0.77 16.01
N PHE A 170 6.39 0.14 15.54
CA PHE A 170 6.28 -0.88 14.49
C PHE A 170 5.44 -2.08 14.96
N SER A 171 5.68 -2.58 16.17
CA SER A 171 4.90 -3.67 16.77
C SER A 171 3.44 -3.27 17.02
N GLU A 172 3.17 -2.02 17.42
CA GLU A 172 1.80 -1.50 17.54
C GLU A 172 1.07 -1.51 16.19
N LEU A 173 1.75 -1.14 15.10
CA LEU A 173 1.14 -1.15 13.77
C LEU A 173 0.94 -2.57 13.24
N PHE A 174 2.00 -3.38 13.27
CA PHE A 174 2.05 -4.63 12.52
C PHE A 174 1.95 -5.88 13.38
N THR A 175 1.88 -5.77 14.71
CA THR A 175 2.07 -6.87 15.68
C THR A 175 3.47 -7.48 15.60
N ASP A 176 3.79 -8.47 16.43
CA ASP A 176 5.08 -9.18 16.36
C ASP A 176 4.97 -10.54 15.63
N ASP A 177 3.77 -11.11 15.56
CA ASP A 177 3.52 -12.50 15.15
C ASP A 177 2.27 -12.68 14.25
N THR A 178 1.50 -11.63 13.93
CA THR A 178 0.42 -11.73 12.93
C THR A 178 1.00 -11.60 11.53
N ASP A 179 0.57 -12.47 10.63
CA ASP A 179 0.83 -12.31 9.19
C ASP A 179 0.31 -10.97 8.65
N VAL A 180 1.10 -10.36 7.77
CA VAL A 180 0.82 -9.05 7.16
C VAL A 180 0.72 -9.23 5.65
N ILE A 181 -0.45 -8.98 5.08
CA ILE A 181 -0.60 -8.86 3.63
C ILE A 181 -0.30 -7.40 3.26
N PHE A 182 0.84 -7.17 2.59
CA PHE A 182 1.31 -5.82 2.28
C PHE A 182 1.13 -5.53 0.78
N ALA A 183 0.13 -4.73 0.42
CA ALA A 183 -0.08 -4.27 -0.94
C ALA A 183 0.78 -3.03 -1.23
N PHE A 184 1.70 -3.14 -2.19
CA PHE A 184 2.71 -2.13 -2.47
C PHE A 184 2.63 -1.64 -3.91
N HIS A 185 2.79 -0.33 -4.10
CA HIS A 185 2.85 0.29 -5.42
C HIS A 185 3.99 -0.23 -6.31
N GLY A 186 5.14 -0.55 -5.72
CA GLY A 186 6.33 -0.95 -6.45
C GLY A 186 6.50 -2.47 -6.56
N TYR A 187 7.75 -2.90 -6.76
CA TYR A 187 8.11 -4.32 -6.74
C TYR A 187 8.03 -4.87 -5.30
N PRO A 188 7.30 -5.99 -5.07
CA PRO A 188 7.01 -6.50 -3.73
C PRO A 188 8.28 -6.87 -2.94
N GLU A 189 9.36 -7.29 -3.62
CA GLU A 189 10.63 -7.68 -3.02
C GLU A 189 11.25 -6.57 -2.16
N ALA A 190 10.95 -5.30 -2.48
CA ALA A 190 11.47 -4.16 -1.74
C ALA A 190 10.97 -4.12 -0.29
N ILE A 191 9.76 -4.61 -0.02
CA ILE A 191 9.16 -4.63 1.31
C ILE A 191 9.98 -5.52 2.26
N HIS A 192 10.38 -6.72 1.81
CA HIS A 192 11.20 -7.62 2.61
C HIS A 192 12.53 -6.97 3.02
N GLY A 193 13.18 -6.23 2.11
CA GLY A 193 14.39 -5.47 2.43
C GLY A 193 14.18 -4.31 3.41
N LEU A 194 12.97 -3.73 3.44
CA LEU A 194 12.61 -2.63 4.33
C LEU A 194 12.30 -3.10 5.75
N VAL A 195 11.66 -4.26 5.90
CA VAL A 195 11.30 -4.84 7.20
C VAL A 195 12.37 -5.77 7.76
N HIS A 196 13.49 -5.95 7.07
CA HIS A 196 14.56 -6.82 7.55
C HIS A 196 15.02 -6.47 8.98
N GLY A 197 15.05 -7.52 9.80
CA GLY A 197 15.41 -7.55 11.19
C GLY A 197 14.36 -7.04 12.16
N ARG A 198 13.12 -6.85 11.69
CA ARG A 198 11.90 -6.71 12.52
C ARG A 198 11.46 -8.09 13.05
N PRO A 199 10.56 -8.14 14.04
CA PRO A 199 10.04 -9.41 14.55
C PRO A 199 9.35 -10.23 13.45
N ASP A 200 9.81 -11.47 13.30
CA ASP A 200 9.32 -12.47 12.34
C ASP A 200 9.07 -11.89 10.93
N GLU A 201 10.14 -11.42 10.28
CA GLU A 201 10.04 -10.71 8.99
C GLU A 201 9.40 -11.52 7.86
N ASP A 202 9.40 -12.86 7.94
CA ASP A 202 8.80 -13.77 6.97
C ASP A 202 7.25 -13.71 6.96
N ARG A 203 6.64 -13.17 8.03
CA ARG A 203 5.18 -12.96 8.12
C ARG A 203 4.69 -11.84 7.19
N PHE A 204 5.58 -11.00 6.67
CA PHE A 204 5.23 -10.00 5.68
C PHE A 204 5.13 -10.64 4.30
N ARG A 205 3.92 -10.68 3.76
CA ARG A 205 3.60 -11.21 2.43
C ARG A 205 3.27 -10.05 1.51
N ALA A 206 4.27 -9.59 0.76
CA ALA A 206 4.12 -8.44 -0.12
C ALA A 206 3.49 -8.82 -1.46
N ARG A 207 2.50 -8.03 -1.88
CA ARG A 207 1.94 -7.99 -3.23
C ARG A 207 2.32 -6.65 -3.87
N GLY A 208 2.57 -6.64 -5.17
CA GLY A 208 2.93 -5.42 -5.87
C GLY A 208 3.02 -5.64 -7.37
N PHE A 209 3.71 -4.75 -8.07
CA PHE A 209 3.88 -4.87 -9.51
C PHE A 209 4.83 -6.04 -9.84
N ILE A 210 4.36 -7.00 -10.64
CA ILE A 210 5.10 -8.23 -11.01
C ILE A 210 5.35 -8.31 -12.52
N GLU A 211 5.57 -7.15 -13.17
CA GLU A 211 5.81 -7.05 -14.61
C GLU A 211 4.67 -7.63 -15.46
N GLN A 212 3.43 -7.52 -14.96
CA GLN A 212 2.23 -7.88 -15.71
C GLN A 212 1.44 -6.63 -16.05
N GLY A 213 1.16 -6.43 -17.34
CA GLY A 213 0.36 -5.31 -17.76
C GLY A 213 0.35 -5.13 -19.27
N THR A 214 -0.63 -4.37 -19.73
CA THR A 214 -0.82 -3.97 -21.12
C THR A 214 -1.79 -2.80 -21.14
N THR A 215 -2.23 -2.39 -22.32
CA THR A 215 -3.39 -1.51 -22.46
C THR A 215 -4.64 -2.31 -22.08
N THR A 216 -5.19 -2.04 -20.90
CA THR A 216 -6.38 -2.72 -20.37
C THR A 216 -7.12 -1.80 -19.38
N THR A 217 -8.20 -2.27 -18.78
CA THR A 217 -8.98 -1.51 -17.80
C THR A 217 -8.24 -1.35 -16.47
N PRO A 218 -8.56 -0.32 -15.67
CA PRO A 218 -7.88 -0.07 -14.39
C PRO A 218 -7.89 -1.25 -13.42
N PHE A 219 -9.01 -1.96 -13.25
CA PHE A 219 -9.07 -3.11 -12.35
C PHE A 219 -8.33 -4.32 -12.91
N ASP A 220 -8.36 -4.54 -14.23
CA ASP A 220 -7.60 -5.62 -14.86
C ASP A 220 -6.09 -5.47 -14.62
N MET A 221 -5.58 -4.24 -14.54
CA MET A 221 -4.18 -3.98 -14.16
C MET A 221 -3.83 -4.52 -12.78
N VAL A 222 -4.70 -4.35 -11.76
CA VAL A 222 -4.45 -4.90 -10.42
C VAL A 222 -4.73 -6.40 -10.33
N VAL A 223 -5.67 -6.93 -11.13
CA VAL A 223 -5.94 -8.37 -11.24
C VAL A 223 -4.72 -9.10 -11.81
N ARG A 224 -4.15 -8.61 -12.92
CA ARG A 224 -2.95 -9.18 -13.56
C ARG A 224 -1.73 -9.25 -12.65
N ASN A 225 -1.61 -8.27 -11.75
CA ASN A 225 -0.53 -8.22 -10.76
C ASN A 225 -0.90 -8.90 -9.44
N GLN A 226 -2.06 -9.56 -9.37
CA GLN A 226 -2.53 -10.28 -8.18
C GLN A 226 -2.60 -9.42 -6.91
N VAL A 227 -2.95 -8.14 -7.07
CA VAL A 227 -3.12 -7.17 -5.97
C VAL A 227 -4.55 -6.64 -5.89
N SER A 228 -5.46 -7.18 -6.69
CA SER A 228 -6.88 -6.82 -6.60
C SER A 228 -7.49 -7.24 -5.26
N ARG A 229 -8.56 -6.58 -4.84
CA ARG A 229 -9.29 -6.87 -3.60
C ARG A 229 -9.62 -8.35 -3.40
N TYR A 230 -9.93 -9.07 -4.47
CA TYR A 230 -10.23 -10.50 -4.41
C TYR A 230 -8.99 -11.35 -4.08
N HIS A 231 -7.83 -11.02 -4.66
CA HIS A 231 -6.56 -11.67 -4.29
C HIS A 231 -6.19 -11.38 -2.84
N LEU A 232 -6.34 -10.13 -2.40
CA LEU A 232 -6.04 -9.72 -1.04
C LEU A 232 -6.94 -10.42 0.00
N VAL A 233 -8.23 -10.61 -0.30
CA VAL A 233 -9.15 -11.40 0.55
C VAL A 233 -8.71 -12.86 0.61
N MET A 234 -8.36 -13.47 -0.52
CA MET A 234 -7.88 -14.86 -0.56
C MET A 234 -6.58 -15.04 0.24
N ASP A 235 -5.63 -14.10 0.11
CA ASP A 235 -4.40 -14.10 0.90
C ASP A 235 -4.69 -13.91 2.39
N ALA A 236 -5.59 -13.01 2.76
CA ALA A 236 -5.98 -12.82 4.15
C ALA A 236 -6.53 -14.11 4.76
N ILE A 237 -7.43 -14.80 4.05
CA ILE A 237 -8.01 -16.07 4.50
C ILE A 237 -6.95 -17.16 4.69
N ASN A 238 -6.01 -17.28 3.75
CA ASN A 238 -4.98 -18.32 3.78
C ASN A 238 -3.95 -18.12 4.91
N ASN A 239 -3.78 -16.87 5.36
CA ASN A 239 -2.72 -16.47 6.28
C ASN A 239 -3.25 -15.98 7.63
N ALA A 240 -4.56 -16.03 7.84
CA ALA A 240 -5.18 -15.68 9.10
C ALA A 240 -4.64 -16.57 10.24
N ARG A 241 -4.39 -15.99 11.41
CA ARG A 241 -3.95 -16.71 12.63
C ARG A 241 -4.83 -17.90 13.00
N ARG A 242 -6.10 -17.87 12.59
CA ARG A 242 -7.07 -18.95 12.79
C ARG A 242 -8.01 -19.07 11.60
N THR A 243 -8.57 -20.26 11.42
CA THR A 243 -9.65 -20.47 10.47
C THR A 243 -10.97 -19.92 11.02
N VAL A 244 -11.64 -19.09 10.22
CA VAL A 244 -12.95 -18.53 10.54
C VAL A 244 -14.03 -19.25 9.74
N THR A 245 -15.16 -19.59 10.37
CA THR A 245 -16.30 -20.22 9.68
C THR A 245 -16.81 -19.32 8.56
N GLY A 246 -17.01 -19.86 7.35
CA GLY A 246 -17.37 -19.08 6.16
C GLY A 246 -16.19 -18.73 5.25
N ALA A 247 -14.95 -18.97 5.68
CA ALA A 247 -13.75 -18.63 4.93
C ALA A 247 -13.68 -19.36 3.57
N THR A 248 -14.04 -20.64 3.52
CA THR A 248 -14.02 -21.43 2.27
C THR A 248 -15.02 -20.90 1.25
N GLU A 249 -16.22 -20.52 1.71
CA GLU A 249 -17.27 -19.95 0.88
C GLU A 249 -16.85 -18.59 0.31
N LEU A 250 -16.28 -17.71 1.13
CA LEU A 250 -15.77 -16.42 0.68
C LEU A 250 -14.59 -16.59 -0.30
N TYR A 251 -13.67 -17.50 -0.01
CA TYR A 251 -12.55 -17.79 -0.90
C TYR A 251 -13.02 -18.20 -2.30
N LYS A 252 -13.97 -19.15 -2.38
CA LYS A 252 -14.57 -19.57 -3.65
C LYS A 252 -15.30 -18.43 -4.35
N TRP A 253 -16.06 -17.63 -3.62
CA TRP A 253 -16.72 -16.45 -4.18
C TRP A 253 -15.72 -15.48 -4.82
N CYS A 254 -14.56 -15.25 -4.20
CA CYS A 254 -13.49 -14.45 -4.80
C CYS A 254 -12.92 -15.07 -6.08
N GLN A 255 -12.74 -16.40 -6.13
CA GLN A 255 -12.34 -17.09 -7.35
C GLN A 255 -13.38 -16.94 -8.47
N ASP A 256 -14.66 -17.06 -8.12
CA ASP A 256 -15.76 -16.87 -9.08
C ASP A 256 -15.82 -15.43 -9.60
N GLN A 257 -15.53 -14.42 -8.75
CA GLN A 257 -15.44 -13.02 -9.20
C GLN A 257 -14.26 -12.79 -10.16
N LEU A 258 -13.12 -13.42 -9.92
CA LEU A 258 -11.97 -13.33 -10.82
C LEU A 258 -12.26 -14.01 -12.17
N ALA A 259 -12.88 -15.19 -12.16
CA ALA A 259 -13.30 -15.87 -13.39
C ALA A 259 -14.32 -15.04 -14.18
N ARG A 260 -15.28 -14.41 -13.49
CA ARG A 260 -16.25 -13.49 -14.12
C ARG A 260 -15.57 -12.25 -14.70
N HIS A 261 -14.59 -11.68 -13.99
CA HIS A 261 -13.82 -10.53 -14.47
C HIS A 261 -13.12 -10.83 -15.80
N ASP A 262 -12.47 -11.99 -15.91
CA ASP A 262 -11.72 -12.40 -17.10
C ASP A 262 -12.61 -12.43 -18.36
N GLU A 263 -13.86 -12.89 -18.22
CA GLU A 263 -14.85 -12.88 -19.29
C GLU A 263 -15.40 -11.46 -19.54
N TYR A 264 -15.73 -10.74 -18.47
CA TYR A 264 -16.42 -9.45 -18.53
C TYR A 264 -15.58 -8.38 -19.22
N VAL A 265 -14.30 -8.26 -18.88
CA VAL A 265 -13.41 -7.22 -19.41
C VAL A 265 -13.22 -7.34 -20.92
N VAL A 266 -13.20 -8.58 -21.44
CA VAL A 266 -13.07 -8.84 -22.89
C VAL A 266 -14.37 -8.54 -23.63
N GLU A 267 -15.51 -8.91 -23.04
CA GLU A 267 -16.81 -8.70 -23.65
C GLU A 267 -17.24 -7.22 -23.65
N HIS A 268 -17.01 -6.50 -22.54
CA HIS A 268 -17.56 -5.16 -22.31
C HIS A 268 -16.55 -4.04 -22.47
N LEU A 269 -15.24 -4.34 -22.46
CA LEU A 269 -14.15 -3.36 -22.51
C LEU A 269 -14.19 -2.33 -21.37
N GLU A 270 -14.83 -2.69 -20.26
CA GLU A 270 -14.89 -1.91 -19.02
C GLU A 270 -14.80 -2.84 -17.81
N ASP A 271 -14.46 -2.27 -16.65
CA ASP A 271 -14.44 -3.01 -15.38
C ASP A 271 -15.87 -3.36 -14.94
N MET A 272 -16.00 -4.46 -14.20
CA MET A 272 -17.28 -4.89 -13.65
C MET A 272 -17.97 -3.76 -12.87
N PRO A 273 -19.30 -3.58 -12.96
CA PRO A 273 -20.01 -2.46 -12.35
C PRO A 273 -19.78 -2.35 -10.84
N GLU A 274 -19.75 -3.47 -10.13
CA GLU A 274 -19.48 -3.50 -8.69
C GLU A 274 -18.06 -3.05 -8.29
N VAL A 275 -17.12 -3.00 -9.24
CA VAL A 275 -15.77 -2.47 -9.05
C VAL A 275 -15.72 -1.01 -9.46
N ARG A 276 -16.24 -0.68 -10.65
CA ARG A 276 -16.23 0.67 -11.22
C ARG A 276 -17.04 1.65 -10.38
N ASP A 277 -18.22 1.22 -9.93
CA ASP A 277 -19.20 2.04 -9.21
C ASP A 277 -19.05 1.86 -7.68
N TRP A 278 -17.99 1.19 -7.23
CA TRP A 278 -17.71 0.98 -5.81
C TRP A 278 -17.46 2.30 -5.08
N SER A 279 -18.10 2.45 -3.92
CA SER A 279 -17.92 3.54 -2.97
C SER A 279 -18.14 3.03 -1.55
N MET A 280 -17.60 3.75 -0.56
CA MET A 280 -17.86 3.49 0.86
C MET A 280 -19.10 4.20 1.37
#